data_AF-A0AAN8IBU7-F1
#
_entry.id   AF-A0AAN8IBU7-F1
#
_cell.length_a   1.000
_cell.length_b   1.000
_cell.length_c   1.000
_cell.angle_alpha   90.00
_cell.angle_beta   90.00
_cell.angle_gamma   90.00
#
_symmetry.space_group_name_H-M   'P 1'
#
loop_
_entity.id
_entity.type
_entity.pdbx_description
1 polymer ?
#
loop_
_entity_poly.entity_id
_entity_poly.type
_entity_poly.pdbx_seq_one_letter_code
_entity_poly.pdbx_strand_id
1 'polypeptide(L)'
;MSAKAVTELSGKELLYRYLECSGLVDAPTAVRLSAGDDFDSVVKGVTWLSGPQKAVIKPDQLIKRRGKHGLVKCGTVSEIKEWFQEKSDTYVQ
;
A
#
# COMPACT_ATOMS: atom_id res chain seq x y z
N MET A 1 -20.27 -21.90 -8.68
CA MET A 1 -19.78 -20.68 -7.98
C MET A 1 -18.45 -21.03 -7.34
N SER A 2 -17.36 -20.30 -7.64
CA SER A 2 -16.05 -20.50 -6.99
C SER A 2 -15.62 -19.22 -6.29
N ALA A 3 -14.92 -19.37 -5.16
CA ALA A 3 -14.32 -18.24 -4.45
C ALA A 3 -13.07 -17.76 -5.19
N LYS A 4 -12.92 -16.44 -5.33
CA LYS A 4 -11.74 -15.78 -5.92
C LYS A 4 -11.13 -14.81 -4.92
N ALA A 5 -9.81 -14.77 -4.86
CA ALA A 5 -9.11 -13.82 -4.01
C ALA A 5 -9.21 -12.40 -4.60
N VAL A 6 -9.23 -11.40 -3.71
CA VAL A 6 -9.15 -9.97 -4.04
C VAL A 6 -7.90 -9.38 -3.41
N THR A 7 -7.42 -8.27 -3.97
CA THR A 7 -6.28 -7.54 -3.41
C THR A 7 -6.63 -6.94 -2.04
N GLU A 8 -5.61 -6.61 -1.26
CA GLU A 8 -5.79 -5.94 0.03
C GLU A 8 -6.50 -4.60 -0.14
N LEU A 9 -6.11 -3.81 -1.15
CA LEU A 9 -6.74 -2.51 -1.42
C LEU A 9 -8.23 -2.64 -1.73
N SER A 10 -8.61 -3.58 -2.61
CA SER A 10 -10.02 -3.81 -2.94
C SER A 10 -10.82 -4.36 -1.76
N GLY A 11 -10.25 -5.28 -0.98
CA GLY A 11 -10.91 -5.80 0.22
C GLY A 11 -11.14 -4.70 1.27
N LYS A 12 -10.16 -3.81 1.45
CA LYS A 12 -10.25 -2.63 2.31
C LYS A 12 -11.33 -1.67 1.83
N GLU A 13 -11.31 -1.28 0.55
CA GLU A 13 -12.31 -0.39 -0.03
C GLU A 13 -13.74 -0.91 0.18
N LEU A 14 -13.98 -2.20 -0.06
CA LEU A 14 -15.27 -2.83 0.22
C LEU A 14 -15.63 -2.76 1.71
N LEU A 15 -14.69 -3.09 2.59
CA LEU A 15 -14.92 -3.06 4.03
C LEU A 15 -15.36 -1.67 4.49
N TYR A 16 -14.63 -0.61 4.11
CA TYR A 16 -14.96 0.74 4.57
C TYR A 16 -16.24 1.26 3.95
N ARG A 17 -16.47 1.02 2.64
CA ARG A 17 -17.70 1.44 1.97
C ARG A 17 -18.97 0.94 2.66
N TYR A 18 -18.94 -0.28 3.23
CA TYR A 18 -20.13 -0.91 3.79
C TYR A 18 -20.15 -0.97 5.32
N LEU A 19 -19.01 -0.82 6.00
CA LEU A 19 -18.94 -0.89 7.47
C LEU A 19 -18.55 0.42 8.14
N GLU A 20 -18.19 1.48 7.43
CA GLU A 20 -17.88 2.79 8.04
C GLU A 20 -19.02 3.30 8.92
N CYS A 21 -20.28 3.09 8.52
CA CYS A 21 -21.46 3.48 9.30
C CYS A 21 -21.60 2.74 10.64
N SER A 22 -20.85 1.64 10.87
CA SER A 22 -20.85 0.93 12.14
C SER A 22 -20.08 1.67 13.25
N GLY A 23 -19.26 2.66 12.89
CA GLY A 23 -18.36 3.36 13.83
C GLY A 23 -17.22 2.49 14.38
N LEU A 24 -17.05 1.26 13.88
CA LEU A 24 -16.01 0.33 14.31
C LEU A 24 -14.74 0.41 13.47
N VAL A 25 -14.80 1.07 12.31
CA VAL A 25 -13.72 1.06 11.31
C VAL A 25 -13.60 2.43 10.63
N ASP A 26 -12.37 2.94 10.55
CA ASP A 26 -12.04 4.15 9.81
C ASP A 26 -11.39 3.81 8.47
N ALA A 27 -11.74 4.56 7.42
CA ALA A 27 -11.12 4.41 6.12
C ALA A 27 -9.63 4.84 6.19
N PRO A 28 -8.66 3.96 5.86
CA PRO A 28 -7.27 4.28 5.82
C PRO A 28 -6.99 5.08 4.55
N THR A 29 -6.09 6.03 4.67
CA THR A 29 -5.51 6.67 3.50
C THR A 29 -4.46 5.75 2.88
N ALA A 30 -4.64 5.41 1.60
CA ALA A 30 -3.72 4.56 0.86
C ALA A 30 -3.53 5.10 -0.56
N VAL A 31 -2.33 4.89 -1.11
CA VAL A 31 -1.99 5.24 -2.49
C VAL A 31 -1.50 3.96 -3.16
N ARG A 32 -1.99 3.70 -4.38
CA ARG A 32 -1.52 2.59 -5.20
C ARG A 32 -0.36 3.07 -6.06
N LEU A 33 0.70 2.27 -6.08
CA LEU A 33 1.83 2.40 -6.99
C LEU A 33 1.95 1.12 -7.82
N SER A 34 2.43 1.27 -9.05
CA SER A 34 2.71 0.20 -10.01
C SER A 34 4.15 0.32 -10.52
N ALA A 35 4.72 -0.78 -11.01
CA ALA A 35 6.03 -0.74 -11.65
C ALA A 35 6.01 0.26 -12.82
N GLY A 36 7.01 1.14 -12.89
CA GLY A 36 7.12 2.19 -13.91
C GLY A 36 6.46 3.53 -13.54
N ASP A 37 5.71 3.60 -12.44
CA ASP A 37 5.17 4.88 -11.96
C ASP A 37 6.30 5.83 -11.51
N ASP A 38 6.16 7.11 -11.85
CA ASP A 38 6.94 8.16 -11.20
C ASP A 38 6.37 8.42 -9.80
N PHE A 39 7.11 7.99 -8.78
CA PHE A 39 6.70 8.08 -7.38
C PHE A 39 6.26 9.49 -6.99
N ASP A 40 7.05 10.52 -7.36
CA ASP A 40 6.79 11.90 -6.95
C ASP A 40 5.49 12.43 -7.58
N SER A 41 5.26 12.11 -8.87
CA SER A 41 4.02 12.47 -9.55
C SER A 41 2.80 11.80 -8.95
N VAL A 42 2.88 10.52 -8.57
CA VAL A 42 1.74 9.78 -7.99
C VAL A 42 1.40 10.28 -6.59
N VAL A 43 2.41 10.60 -5.77
CA VAL A 43 2.17 11.10 -4.41
C VAL A 43 1.93 12.61 -4.35
N LYS A 44 2.03 13.31 -5.49
CA LYS A 44 1.73 14.74 -5.59
C LYS A 44 0.28 15.01 -5.19
N GLY A 45 0.08 15.74 -4.09
CA GLY A 45 -1.24 16.06 -3.55
C GLY A 45 -1.73 15.10 -2.45
N VAL A 46 -0.93 14.08 -2.11
CA VAL A 46 -1.20 13.18 -0.98
C VAL A 46 -0.73 13.85 0.32
N THR A 47 -1.61 14.67 0.90
CA THR A 47 -1.28 15.60 2.01
C THR A 47 -0.81 14.90 3.28
N TRP A 48 -1.32 13.70 3.58
CA TRP A 48 -0.91 12.91 4.75
C TRP A 48 0.51 12.35 4.64
N LEU A 49 1.06 12.24 3.42
CA LEU A 49 2.43 11.79 3.20
C LEU A 49 3.45 12.91 3.44
N SER A 50 3.06 14.19 3.33
CA SER A 50 4.00 15.32 3.27
C SER A 50 4.54 15.83 4.63
N GLY A 51 4.31 15.08 5.72
CA GLY A 51 4.67 15.49 7.08
C GLY A 51 5.82 14.70 7.72
N PRO A 52 6.06 14.87 9.04
CA PRO A 52 7.03 14.07 9.79
C PRO A 52 6.59 12.62 10.04
N GLN A 53 5.41 12.23 9.52
CA GLN A 53 4.83 10.92 9.74
C GLN A 53 5.56 9.87 8.92
N LYS A 54 5.76 8.70 9.52
CA LYS A 54 6.24 7.52 8.82
C LYS A 54 5.07 6.89 8.06
N ALA A 55 5.37 6.31 6.90
CA ALA A 55 4.41 5.52 6.14
C ALA A 55 4.91 4.08 5.96
N VAL A 56 4.06 3.23 5.39
CA VAL A 56 4.37 1.83 5.12
C VAL A 56 4.12 1.55 3.64
N ILE A 57 5.12 0.96 2.98
CA ILE A 57 5.00 0.44 1.61
C ILE A 57 5.17 -1.09 1.62
N LYS A 58 4.35 -1.76 0.80
CA LYS A 58 4.31 -3.22 0.67
C LYS A 58 3.62 -3.61 -0.64
N PRO A 59 3.94 -4.77 -1.23
CA PRO A 59 3.24 -5.26 -2.42
C PRO A 59 1.84 -5.75 -2.07
N ASP A 60 0.92 -5.56 -3.02
CA ASP A 60 -0.47 -6.00 -2.94
C ASP A 60 -0.81 -6.98 -4.08
N GLN A 61 -0.11 -8.11 -4.09
CA GLN A 61 -0.19 -9.14 -5.14
C GLN A 61 -0.55 -10.51 -4.56
N LEU A 62 -1.36 -10.52 -3.49
CA LEU A 62 -1.74 -11.74 -2.75
C LEU A 62 -0.59 -12.50 -2.06
N ILE A 63 0.62 -11.94 -2.08
CA ILE A 63 1.81 -12.48 -1.40
C ILE A 63 1.55 -12.53 0.12
N LYS A 64 1.73 -13.71 0.71
CA LYS A 64 1.58 -13.94 2.15
C LYS A 64 2.92 -13.77 2.87
N ARG A 65 2.87 -13.60 4.19
CA ARG A 65 4.06 -13.46 5.06
C ARG A 65 5.04 -12.36 4.64
N ARG A 66 4.55 -11.30 3.96
CA ARG A 66 5.35 -10.18 3.44
C ARG A 66 6.39 -9.64 4.44
N GLY A 67 6.04 -9.50 5.71
CA GLY A 67 6.98 -9.05 6.75
C GLY A 67 8.17 -10.01 6.95
N LYS A 68 7.95 -11.33 6.94
CA LYS A 68 9.03 -12.33 7.05
C LYS A 68 9.92 -12.34 5.81
N HIS A 69 9.36 -12.04 4.64
CA HIS A 69 10.09 -11.97 3.38
C HIS A 69 10.77 -10.61 3.12
N GLY A 70 10.73 -9.66 4.08
CA GLY A 70 11.32 -8.34 3.89
C GLY A 70 10.58 -7.45 2.87
N LEU A 71 9.33 -7.81 2.53
CA LEU A 71 8.48 -7.09 1.57
C LEU A 71 7.59 -6.04 2.24
N VAL A 72 8.02 -5.49 3.38
CA VAL A 72 7.32 -4.42 4.09
C VAL A 72 8.37 -3.43 4.57
N LYS A 73 8.31 -2.20 4.08
CA LYS A 73 9.17 -1.11 4.55
C LYS A 73 8.30 -0.10 5.30
N CYS A 74 8.72 0.23 6.52
CA CYS A 74 8.22 1.34 7.31
C CYS A 74 9.34 2.39 7.37
N GLY A 75 9.03 3.66 7.12
CA GLY A 75 10.05 4.71 7.07
C GLY A 75 9.50 6.08 6.72
N THR A 76 10.39 7.04 6.55
CA THR A 76 10.08 8.36 5.97
C THR A 76 9.68 8.22 4.50
N VAL A 77 9.11 9.26 3.90
CA VAL A 77 8.77 9.27 2.48
C VAL A 77 9.99 9.03 1.60
N SER A 78 11.15 9.60 1.94
CA SER A 78 12.39 9.38 1.19
C SER A 78 12.82 7.91 1.22
N GLU A 79 12.81 7.28 2.41
CA GLU A 79 13.14 5.86 2.55
C GLU A 79 12.16 4.95 1.80
N ILE A 80 10.88 5.33 1.75
CA ILE A 80 9.85 4.59 1.02
C ILE A 80 10.05 4.72 -0.49
N LYS A 81 10.37 5.92 -0.97
CA LYS A 81 10.67 6.18 -2.38
C LYS A 81 11.89 5.39 -2.84
N GLU A 82 12.98 5.42 -2.07
CA GLU A 82 14.18 4.63 -2.35
C GLU A 82 13.86 3.13 -2.41
N TRP A 83 13.09 2.64 -1.44
CA TRP A 83 12.67 1.23 -1.41
C TRP A 83 11.77 0.87 -2.60
N PHE A 84 10.86 1.77 -3.00
CA PHE A 84 10.02 1.58 -4.19
C PHE A 84 10.87 1.45 -5.44
N GLN A 85 11.82 2.37 -5.66
CA GLN A 85 12.72 2.34 -6.81
C GLN A 85 13.60 1.09 -6.84
N GLU A 86 14.02 0.59 -5.68
CA GLU A 86 14.81 -0.64 -5.59
C GLU A 86 13.98 -1.90 -5.89
N LYS A 87 12.69 -1.94 -5.48
CA LYS A 87 11.91 -3.18 -5.44
C LYS A 87 10.79 -3.29 -6.46
N SER A 88 10.30 -2.19 -7.04
CA SER A 88 9.03 -2.15 -7.79
C SER A 88 8.97 -3.10 -8.99
N ASP A 89 10.12 -3.35 -9.62
CA ASP A 89 10.23 -4.22 -10.81
C ASP A 89 11.16 -5.42 -10.59
N THR A 90 11.31 -5.83 -9.32
CA THR A 90 12.15 -6.98 -8.96
C THR A 90 11.33 -8.25 -8.84
N TYR A 91 11.89 -9.35 -9.33
CA TYR A 91 11.33 -10.68 -9.12
C TYR A 91 11.69 -11.19 -7.72
N VAL A 92 10.71 -11.76 -7.02
CA VAL A 92 10.87 -12.34 -5.69
C VAL A 92 10.42 -13.79 -5.74
N GLN A 93 11.31 -14.71 -5.30
CA GLN A 93 11.04 -16.14 -5.21
C GLN A 93 10.17 -16.52 -4.00
#